data_AF-A0A8K0DFJ0-F1
#
_entry.id   AF-A0A8K0DFJ0-F1
#
_cell.length_a   1.000
_cell.length_b   1.000
_cell.length_c   1.000
_cell.angle_alpha   90.00
_cell.angle_beta   90.00
_cell.angle_gamma   90.00
#
_symmetry.space_group_name_H-M   'P 1'
#
loop_
_entity.id
_entity.type
_entity.pdbx_description
1 polymer ?
#
loop_
_entity_poly.entity_id
_entity_poly.type
_entity_poly.pdbx_seq_one_letter_code
_entity_poly.pdbx_strand_id
1 'polypeptide(L)'
;MSSSDSEEDTVMLYYMWKKKCYQKRNVWVRELFLNRNDNGEYWKLHNILLRDPMKFRNYYRMTEHCFNKLYEYVKPLFHAGHTNYRKTISFEERLAVTLRYLATGESFSSASYRFCISHNEIDRILKRFNIMTVMLTNPQREQDISENVL
;
A
#
# COMPACT_ATOMS: atom_id res chain seq x y z
N MET A 1 -12.66 -1.83 -52.19
CA MET A 1 -12.65 -2.83 -51.10
C MET A 1 -11.58 -2.49 -50.06
N SER A 2 -11.83 -1.56 -49.13
CA SER A 2 -10.91 -1.28 -48.01
C SER A 2 -11.53 -0.49 -46.83
N SER A 3 -12.87 -0.33 -46.76
CA SER A 3 -13.51 0.52 -45.74
C SER A 3 -14.39 -0.22 -44.73
N SER A 4 -14.78 -1.47 -44.99
CA SER A 4 -15.62 -2.25 -44.07
C SER A 4 -14.82 -3.07 -43.05
N ASP A 5 -13.61 -3.52 -43.39
CA ASP A 5 -12.79 -4.36 -42.51
C ASP A 5 -12.31 -3.60 -41.24
N SER A 6 -12.22 -2.27 -41.27
CA SER A 6 -11.81 -1.45 -40.12
C SER A 6 -12.94 -1.22 -39.10
N GLU A 7 -14.19 -1.25 -39.54
CA GLU A 7 -15.36 -1.07 -38.66
C GLU A 7 -15.61 -2.34 -37.84
N GLU A 8 -15.40 -3.51 -38.44
CA GLU A 8 -15.52 -4.81 -37.74
C GLU A 8 -14.44 -4.97 -36.66
N ASP A 9 -13.19 -4.59 -36.96
CA ASP A 9 -12.07 -4.63 -36.00
C ASP A 9 -12.29 -3.69 -34.82
N THR A 10 -12.82 -2.48 -35.06
CA THR A 10 -13.11 -1.52 -33.98
C THR A 10 -14.26 -1.97 -33.09
N VAL A 11 -15.33 -2.54 -33.66
CA VAL A 11 -16.42 -3.16 -32.91
C VAL A 11 -15.91 -4.35 -32.09
N MET A 12 -15.03 -5.17 -32.66
CA MET A 12 -14.40 -6.29 -31.96
C MET A 12 -13.48 -5.83 -30.81
N LEU A 13 -12.64 -4.82 -31.04
CA LEU A 13 -11.80 -4.23 -29.99
C LEU A 13 -12.65 -3.63 -28.86
N TYR A 14 -13.74 -2.93 -29.19
CA TYR A 14 -14.69 -2.42 -28.21
C TYR A 14 -15.37 -3.54 -27.41
N TYR A 15 -15.80 -4.61 -28.07
CA TYR A 15 -16.41 -5.77 -27.41
C TYR A 15 -15.40 -6.49 -26.49
N MET A 16 -14.16 -6.66 -26.94
CA MET A 16 -13.06 -7.21 -26.12
C MET A 16 -12.75 -6.32 -24.91
N TRP A 17 -12.70 -5.00 -25.09
CA TRP A 17 -12.53 -4.03 -24.01
C TRP A 17 -13.69 -4.12 -23.00
N LYS A 18 -14.94 -4.10 -23.47
CA LYS A 18 -16.14 -4.23 -22.65
C LYS A 18 -16.14 -5.53 -21.86
N LYS A 19 -15.78 -6.66 -22.48
CA LYS A 19 -15.67 -7.98 -21.83
C LYS A 19 -14.55 -8.02 -20.80
N LYS A 20 -13.41 -7.35 -21.03
CA LYS A 20 -12.31 -7.23 -20.07
C LYS A 20 -12.71 -6.36 -18.86
N CYS A 21 -13.41 -5.26 -19.08
CA CYS A 21 -13.89 -4.37 -18.03
C CYS A 21 -15.01 -4.99 -17.17
N TYR A 22 -15.81 -5.89 -17.73
CA TYR A 22 -16.96 -6.52 -17.05
C TYR A 22 -16.64 -7.88 -16.41
N GLN A 23 -15.37 -8.28 -16.31
CA GLN A 23 -15.02 -9.52 -15.64
C GLN A 23 -15.39 -9.44 -14.16
N LYS A 24 -16.47 -10.14 -13.80
CA LYS A 24 -16.88 -10.32 -12.40
C LYS A 24 -15.70 -10.94 -11.65
N ARG A 25 -15.42 -10.40 -10.46
CA ARG A 25 -14.41 -11.00 -9.57
C ARG A 25 -14.93 -12.37 -9.16
N ASN A 26 -14.31 -13.44 -9.66
CA ASN A 26 -14.67 -14.81 -9.28
C ASN A 26 -14.30 -15.14 -7.83
N VAL A 27 -13.40 -14.34 -7.22
CA VAL A 27 -12.94 -14.55 -5.85
C VAL A 27 -12.85 -13.20 -5.13
N TRP A 28 -13.40 -13.15 -3.92
CA TRP A 28 -13.37 -11.95 -3.07
C TRP A 28 -11.94 -11.57 -2.65
N VAL A 29 -11.12 -12.57 -2.28
CA VAL A 29 -9.70 -12.41 -1.95
C VAL A 29 -8.89 -13.50 -2.65
N ARG A 30 -7.81 -13.14 -3.34
CA ARG A 30 -6.89 -14.12 -3.94
C ARG A 30 -6.18 -14.90 -2.85
N GLU A 31 -5.96 -16.20 -3.08
CA GLU A 31 -5.31 -17.12 -2.14
C GLU A 31 -3.96 -16.60 -1.61
N LEU A 32 -3.15 -15.99 -2.48
CA LEU A 32 -1.90 -15.33 -2.13
C LEU A 32 -2.02 -14.38 -0.92
N PHE A 33 -3.16 -13.70 -0.77
CA PHE A 33 -3.37 -12.71 0.28
C PHE A 33 -4.14 -13.24 1.49
N LEU A 34 -4.58 -14.51 1.48
CA LEU A 34 -5.21 -15.16 2.62
C LEU A 34 -4.16 -15.47 3.69
N ASN A 35 -3.02 -16.05 3.27
CA ASN A 35 -1.95 -16.50 4.16
C ASN A 35 -0.89 -15.41 4.40
N ARG A 36 -1.32 -14.15 4.62
CA ARG A 36 -0.39 -13.01 4.82
C ARG A 36 0.50 -13.18 6.05
N ASN A 37 -0.05 -13.69 7.16
CA ASN A 37 0.71 -13.84 8.39
C ASN A 37 1.79 -14.93 8.27
N ASP A 38 1.57 -15.92 7.42
CA ASP A 38 2.50 -17.04 7.24
C ASP A 38 3.52 -16.74 6.14
N ASN A 39 3.10 -16.07 5.07
CA ASN A 39 3.91 -15.86 3.88
C ASN A 39 4.53 -14.47 3.74
N GLY A 40 3.90 -13.45 4.34
CA GLY A 40 4.32 -12.06 4.20
C GLY A 40 5.69 -11.81 4.80
N GLU A 41 6.50 -11.04 4.07
CA GLU A 41 7.88 -10.74 4.47
C GLU A 41 7.98 -10.06 5.83
N TYR A 42 7.01 -9.23 6.20
CA TYR A 42 6.97 -8.61 7.54
C TYR A 42 6.97 -9.68 8.65
N TRP A 43 6.07 -10.66 8.58
CA TRP A 43 5.94 -11.68 9.61
C TRP A 43 7.15 -12.62 9.66
N LYS A 44 7.77 -12.89 8.51
CA LYS A 44 8.97 -13.74 8.42
C LYS A 44 10.25 -13.05 8.88
N LEU A 45 10.48 -11.81 8.43
CA LEU A 45 11.78 -11.14 8.59
C LEU A 45 11.82 -10.15 9.74
N HIS A 46 10.72 -9.46 10.06
CA HIS A 46 10.76 -8.35 11.02
C HIS A 46 11.31 -8.79 12.39
N ASN A 47 10.82 -9.91 12.92
CA ASN A 47 11.28 -10.47 14.20
C ASN A 47 12.75 -10.91 14.18
N ILE A 48 13.25 -11.34 13.01
CA ILE A 48 14.65 -11.73 12.84
C ILE A 48 15.53 -10.48 12.78
N LEU A 49 15.08 -9.43 12.09
CA LEU A 49 15.78 -8.16 11.98
C LEU A 49 15.91 -7.45 13.33
N LEU A 50 14.91 -7.54 14.22
CA LEU A 50 14.99 -6.98 15.58
C LEU A 50 16.15 -7.57 16.41
N ARG A 51 16.62 -8.78 16.07
CA ARG A 51 17.78 -9.40 16.75
C ARG A 51 19.13 -8.91 16.24
N ASP A 52 19.16 -8.27 15.07
CA ASP A 52 20.38 -7.79 14.41
C ASP A 52 20.21 -6.31 13.99
N PRO A 53 20.63 -5.36 14.84
CA PRO A 53 20.46 -3.93 14.59
C PRO A 53 21.10 -3.44 13.29
N MET A 54 22.21 -4.06 12.85
CA MET A 54 22.87 -3.69 11.60
C MET A 54 22.02 -4.09 10.40
N LYS A 55 21.48 -5.31 10.40
CA LYS A 55 20.58 -5.74 9.33
C LYS A 55 19.27 -4.98 9.34
N PHE A 56 18.72 -4.67 10.51
CA PHE A 56 17.52 -3.82 10.64
C PHE A 56 17.74 -2.46 9.95
N ARG A 57 18.86 -1.80 10.29
CA ARG A 57 19.22 -0.52 9.68
C ARG A 57 19.43 -0.62 8.18
N ASN A 58 20.09 -1.67 7.70
CA ASN A 58 20.28 -1.86 6.26
C ASN A 58 18.98 -2.12 5.52
N TYR A 59 18.05 -2.86 6.15
CA TYR A 59 16.78 -3.24 5.55
C TYR A 59 15.79 -2.09 5.46
N TYR A 60 15.63 -1.32 6.54
CA TYR A 60 14.68 -0.19 6.64
C TYR A 60 15.31 1.19 6.40
N ARG A 61 16.64 1.26 6.21
CA ARG A 61 17.44 2.51 6.15
C ARG A 61 17.31 3.38 7.41
N MET A 62 16.88 2.81 8.52
CA MET A 62 16.61 3.48 9.78
C MET A 62 16.86 2.55 10.97
N THR A 63 17.31 3.09 12.11
CA THR A 63 17.50 2.29 13.34
C THR A 63 16.16 1.91 13.97
N GLU A 64 16.16 0.85 14.79
CA GLU A 64 14.97 0.42 15.53
C GLU A 64 14.41 1.54 16.42
N HIS A 65 15.28 2.28 17.11
CA HIS A 65 14.86 3.42 17.95
C HIS A 65 14.10 4.48 17.15
N CYS A 66 14.61 4.84 15.96
CA CYS A 66 13.93 5.80 15.09
C CYS A 66 12.63 5.22 14.51
N PHE A 67 12.60 3.92 14.21
CA PHE A 67 11.38 3.22 13.80
C PHE A 67 10.29 3.31 14.88
N ASN A 68 10.64 2.99 16.13
CA ASN A 68 9.69 3.04 17.25
C ASN A 68 9.23 4.47 17.54
N LYS A 69 10.12 5.45 17.48
CA LYS A 69 9.73 6.87 17.57
C LYS A 69 8.74 7.25 16.47
N LEU A 70 9.06 6.94 15.22
CA LEU A 70 8.20 7.24 14.09
C LEU A 70 6.82 6.56 14.23
N TYR A 71 6.81 5.33 14.71
CA TYR A 71 5.59 4.60 15.01
C TYR A 71 4.73 5.35 16.03
N GLU A 72 5.29 5.75 17.17
CA GLU A 72 4.55 6.48 18.21
C GLU A 72 4.02 7.85 17.72
N TYR A 73 4.78 8.57 16.89
CA TYR A 73 4.32 9.84 16.32
C TYR A 73 3.18 9.68 15.31
N VAL A 74 3.24 8.63 14.49
CA VAL A 74 2.35 8.50 13.32
C VAL A 74 1.11 7.68 13.65
N LYS A 75 1.21 6.69 14.56
CA LYS A 75 0.09 5.85 15.01
C LYS A 75 -1.17 6.63 15.41
N PRO A 76 -1.13 7.70 16.25
CA PRO A 76 -2.35 8.40 16.67
C PRO A 76 -3.10 9.05 15.49
N LEU A 77 -2.41 9.35 14.39
CA LEU A 77 -2.97 9.98 13.21
C LEU A 77 -3.57 8.94 12.23
N PHE A 78 -3.34 7.65 12.47
CA PHE A 78 -3.98 6.55 11.77
C PHE A 78 -5.19 6.02 12.55
N HIS A 79 -6.39 6.45 12.16
CA HIS A 79 -7.62 5.79 12.63
C HIS A 79 -7.60 4.29 12.30
N ALA A 80 -7.79 3.47 13.33
CA ALA A 80 -7.96 2.03 13.19
C ALA A 80 -9.34 1.75 12.55
N GLY A 81 -9.34 1.64 11.22
CA GLY A 81 -10.52 1.16 10.49
C GLY A 81 -10.70 -0.33 10.72
N HIS A 82 -11.35 -0.71 11.82
CA HIS A 82 -11.72 -2.09 12.07
C HIS A 82 -12.81 -2.49 11.06
N THR A 83 -12.53 -3.52 10.26
CA THR A 83 -13.53 -4.14 9.40
C THR A 83 -13.74 -5.57 9.86
N ASN A 84 -14.99 -5.93 10.17
CA ASN A 84 -15.34 -7.25 10.73
C ASN A 84 -15.06 -8.43 9.79
N TYR A 85 -14.75 -8.15 8.52
CA TYR A 85 -14.66 -9.17 7.47
C TYR A 85 -13.22 -9.65 7.21
N ARG A 86 -12.17 -8.89 7.58
CA ARG A 86 -10.77 -9.29 7.32
C ARG A 86 -9.83 -8.78 8.41
N LYS A 87 -8.83 -9.58 8.78
CA LYS A 87 -7.74 -9.15 9.68
C LYS A 87 -7.05 -7.92 9.10
N THR A 88 -7.23 -6.79 9.77
CA THR A 88 -6.59 -5.52 9.44
C THR A 88 -5.08 -5.68 9.44
N ILE A 89 -4.42 -5.00 8.49
CA ILE A 89 -2.96 -4.86 8.46
C ILE A 89 -2.59 -4.01 9.65
N SER A 90 -1.70 -4.51 10.53
CA SER A 90 -1.29 -3.75 11.72
C SER A 90 -0.57 -2.46 11.31
N PHE A 91 -0.59 -1.46 12.18
CA PHE A 91 0.09 -0.21 11.87
C PHE A 91 1.62 -0.41 11.72
N GLU A 92 2.24 -1.29 12.52
CA GLU A 92 3.65 -1.70 12.34
C GLU A 92 3.89 -2.30 10.94
N GLU A 93 3.03 -3.22 10.49
CA GLU A 93 3.15 -3.87 9.19
C GLU A 93 3.05 -2.84 8.06
N ARG A 94 2.12 -1.88 8.17
CA ARG A 94 2.01 -0.77 7.21
C ARG A 94 3.26 0.10 7.19
N LEU A 95 3.81 0.44 8.35
CA LEU A 95 5.03 1.24 8.46
C LEU A 95 6.23 0.49 7.84
N ALA A 96 6.36 -0.80 8.12
CA ALA A 96 7.40 -1.65 7.56
C ALA A 96 7.34 -1.71 6.02
N VAL A 97 6.14 -1.86 5.45
CA VAL A 97 5.93 -1.83 3.98
C VAL A 97 6.34 -0.49 3.41
N THR A 98 5.90 0.61 4.01
CA THR A 98 6.23 1.98 3.58
C THR A 98 7.73 2.22 3.57
N LEU A 99 8.40 1.93 4.69
CA LEU A 99 9.85 2.12 4.80
C LEU A 99 10.62 1.25 3.83
N ARG A 100 10.18 -0.01 3.64
CA ARG A 100 10.83 -0.90 2.67
C ARG A 100 10.69 -0.39 1.24
N TYR A 101 9.50 0.09 0.89
CA TYR A 101 9.24 0.71 -0.41
C TYR A 101 10.13 1.94 -0.62
N LEU A 102 10.19 2.85 0.35
CA LEU A 102 11.03 4.05 0.27
C LEU A 102 12.53 3.71 0.22
N ALA A 103 12.96 2.65 0.90
CA ALA A 103 14.35 2.20 0.92
C ALA A 103 14.81 1.54 -0.39
N THR A 104 13.91 0.93 -1.15
CA THR A 104 14.23 0.14 -2.35
C THR A 104 13.79 0.78 -3.66
N GLY A 105 12.71 1.56 -3.64
CA GLY A 105 12.06 2.07 -4.85
C GLY A 105 11.44 0.97 -5.73
N GLU A 106 11.09 -0.19 -5.16
CA GLU A 106 10.49 -1.27 -5.93
C GLU A 106 9.07 -0.94 -6.42
N SER A 107 8.59 -1.62 -7.46
CA SER A 107 7.21 -1.42 -7.93
C SER A 107 6.16 -1.95 -6.92
N PHE A 108 4.95 -1.39 -6.93
CA PHE A 108 3.86 -1.90 -6.08
C PHE A 108 3.51 -3.36 -6.35
N SER A 109 3.69 -3.83 -7.58
CA SER A 109 3.51 -5.24 -7.92
C SER A 109 4.54 -6.12 -7.23
N SER A 110 5.82 -5.73 -7.22
CA SER A 110 6.89 -6.45 -6.51
C SER A 110 6.62 -6.50 -5.01
N ALA A 111 6.35 -5.34 -4.41
CA ALA A 111 6.01 -5.24 -2.99
C ALA A 111 4.76 -6.05 -2.63
N SER A 112 3.78 -6.12 -3.54
CA SER A 112 2.55 -6.88 -3.35
C SER A 112 2.80 -8.38 -3.16
N TYR A 113 3.70 -8.95 -3.96
CA TYR A 113 4.05 -10.37 -3.84
C TYR A 113 4.86 -10.63 -2.56
N ARG A 114 5.83 -9.77 -2.25
CA ARG A 114 6.70 -9.89 -1.07
C ARG A 114 5.94 -9.83 0.26
N PHE A 115 5.10 -8.81 0.41
CA PHE A 115 4.36 -8.59 1.66
C PHE A 115 3.02 -9.33 1.68
N CYS A 116 2.62 -9.99 0.60
CA CYS A 116 1.31 -10.63 0.45
C CYS A 116 0.15 -9.65 0.73
N ILE A 117 0.30 -8.41 0.29
CA ILE A 117 -0.70 -7.33 0.37
C ILE A 117 -1.05 -6.93 -1.05
N SER A 118 -2.31 -6.65 -1.37
CA SER A 118 -2.67 -6.21 -2.73
C SER A 118 -2.04 -4.85 -3.07
N HIS A 119 -1.54 -4.68 -4.29
CA HIS A 119 -0.98 -3.40 -4.78
C HIS A 119 -1.88 -2.18 -4.48
N ASN A 120 -3.20 -2.30 -4.64
CA ASN A 120 -4.15 -1.22 -4.31
C ASN A 120 -4.11 -0.81 -2.83
N GLU A 121 -3.88 -1.76 -1.94
CA GLU A 121 -3.80 -1.48 -0.50
C GLU A 121 -2.45 -0.87 -0.15
N ILE A 122 -1.36 -1.29 -0.81
CA ILE A 122 -0.04 -0.64 -0.68
C ILE A 122 -0.12 0.83 -1.12
N ASP A 123 -0.75 1.10 -2.28
CA ASP A 123 -0.96 2.47 -2.77
C ASP A 123 -1.75 3.33 -1.76
N ARG A 124 -2.84 2.79 -1.19
CA ARG A 124 -3.62 3.47 -0.14
C ARG A 124 -2.78 3.75 1.11
N ILE A 125 -1.99 2.77 1.55
CA ILE A 125 -1.10 2.93 2.70
C ILE A 125 -0.12 4.08 2.44
N LEU A 126 0.59 4.06 1.31
CA LEU A 126 1.59 5.06 0.97
C LEU A 126 1.00 6.47 0.81
N LYS A 127 -0.15 6.60 0.13
CA LYS A 127 -0.87 7.88 0.02
C LYS A 127 -1.22 8.44 1.40
N ARG A 128 -1.69 7.58 2.31
CA ARG A 128 -2.04 8.00 3.67
C ARG A 128 -0.82 8.47 4.46
N PHE A 129 0.30 7.75 4.38
CA PHE A 129 1.56 8.19 5.00
C PHE A 129 2.05 9.53 4.41
N ASN A 130 2.03 9.69 3.08
CA ASN A 130 2.51 10.91 2.41
C ASN A 130 1.68 12.15 2.79
N ILE A 131 0.35 12.04 2.75
CA ILE A 131 -0.56 13.14 3.16
C ILE A 131 -0.22 13.57 4.60
N MET A 132 -0.05 12.59 5.49
CA MET A 132 0.30 12.83 6.87
C MET A 132 1.65 13.51 7.07
N THR A 133 2.69 13.04 6.38
CA THR A 133 4.01 13.68 6.47
C THR A 133 3.95 15.13 6.01
N VAL A 134 3.17 15.43 4.98
CA VAL A 134 2.96 16.80 4.50
C VAL A 134 2.24 17.64 5.56
N MET A 135 1.19 17.11 6.19
CA MET A 135 0.48 17.79 7.30
C MET A 135 1.44 18.10 8.46
N LEU A 136 2.30 17.16 8.83
CA LEU A 136 3.27 17.35 9.93
C LEU A 136 4.39 18.34 9.60
N THR A 137 4.83 18.41 8.34
CA THR A 137 5.88 19.36 7.92
C THR A 137 5.37 20.78 7.68
N ASN A 138 4.06 20.98 7.58
CA ASN A 138 3.48 22.29 7.26
C ASN A 138 2.24 22.61 8.14
N PRO A 139 2.45 22.86 9.45
CA PRO A 139 1.37 23.11 10.41
C PRO A 139 0.61 24.43 10.18
N GLN A 140 1.04 25.28 9.25
CA GLN A 140 0.38 26.57 8.94
C GLN A 140 -0.77 26.42 7.93
N ARG A 141 -0.88 25.29 7.22
CA ARG A 141 -1.90 25.10 6.16
C ARG A 141 -3.29 24.74 6.68
N GLU A 142 -3.42 24.38 7.96
CA GLU A 142 -4.72 24.11 8.59
C GLU A 142 -5.52 25.38 8.84
N GLN A 143 -4.86 26.52 9.10
CA GLN A 143 -5.53 27.81 9.32
C GLN A 143 -6.14 28.35 8.01
N ASP A 144 -5.44 28.18 6.88
CA ASP A 144 -5.93 28.62 5.55
C ASP A 144 -7.15 27.82 5.05
N ILE A 145 -7.34 26.57 5.50
CA ILE A 145 -8.48 25.73 5.09
C ILE A 145 -9.72 26.06 5.94
N SER A 146 -9.54 26.45 7.21
CA SER A 146 -10.66 26.91 8.05
C SER A 146 -11.16 28.31 7.69
N GLU A 147 -10.31 29.19 7.15
CA GLU A 147 -10.71 30.55 6.74
C GLU A 147 -11.32 30.61 5.33
N ASN A 148 -11.06 29.64 4.46
CA ASN A 148 -11.62 29.60 3.09
C ASN A 148 -12.93 28.78 2.97
N VAL A 149 -13.51 28.35 4.09
CA VAL A 149 -14.79 27.61 4.15
C VAL A 149 -15.87 28.40 4.93
N LEU A 150 -15.57 29.65 5.32
CA LEU A 150 -16.56 30.65 5.75
C LEU A 150 -16.62 31.79 4.73
#